data_AF-U4V9S8-F1
#
_entry.id   AF-U4V9S8-F1
#
_cell.length_a   1.000
_cell.length_b   1.000
_cell.length_c   1.000
_cell.angle_alpha   90.00
_cell.angle_beta   90.00
_cell.angle_gamma   90.00
#
_symmetry.space_group_name_H-M   'P 1'
#
loop_
_entity.id
_entity.type
_entity.pdbx_description
1 polymer ?
#
loop_
_entity_poly.entity_id
_entity_poly.type
_entity_poly.pdbx_seq_one_letter_code
_entity_poly.pdbx_strand_id
1 'polypeptide(L)'
;MVNDVVPQAELMSAARALAARILRSAPLSVAAAKQTARMAEHMGLAESYAAMRAGNFPLFKLLIESEDALEGPRAAVEKRDPVWKGR
;
A
#
# COMPACT_ATOMS: atom_id res chain seq x y z
N MET A 1 12.84 12.83 -12.00
CA MET A 1 12.11 13.75 -11.09
C MET A 1 12.21 13.21 -9.68
N VAL A 2 12.16 14.08 -8.67
CA VAL A 2 12.17 13.70 -7.24
C VAL A 2 10.87 14.17 -6.58
N ASN A 3 10.44 13.52 -5.50
CA ASN A 3 9.19 13.85 -4.81
C ASN A 3 9.27 15.14 -3.98
N ASP A 4 10.35 15.31 -3.21
CA ASP A 4 10.57 16.45 -2.32
C ASP A 4 12.04 16.88 -2.37
N VAL A 5 12.30 18.19 -2.20
CA VAL A 5 13.65 18.77 -2.08
C VAL A 5 13.72 19.53 -0.77
N VAL A 6 14.67 19.15 0.09
CA VAL A 6 14.85 19.72 1.43
C VAL A 6 16.33 20.10 1.67
N PRO A 7 16.64 20.99 2.63
CA PRO A 7 18.01 21.24 3.04
C PRO A 7 18.73 19.94 3.45
N GLN A 8 20.03 19.85 3.19
CA GLN A 8 20.83 18.66 3.49
C GLN A 8 20.72 18.22 4.95
N ALA A 9 20.66 19.18 5.89
CA ALA A 9 20.51 18.92 7.32
C ALA A 9 19.17 18.25 7.69
N GLU A 10 18.13 18.42 6.86
CA GLU A 10 16.78 17.91 7.10
C GLU A 10 16.49 16.60 6.36
N LEU A 11 17.39 16.16 5.47
CA LEU A 11 17.19 15.00 4.59
C LEU A 11 16.68 13.77 5.34
N MET A 12 17.36 13.39 6.42
CA MET A 12 16.98 12.18 7.18
C MET A 12 15.70 12.37 8.00
N SER A 13 15.40 13.60 8.42
CA SER A 13 14.13 13.90 9.10
C SER A 13 12.96 13.75 8.13
N ALA A 14 13.06 14.36 6.94
CA ALA A 14 12.07 14.26 5.89
C ALA A 14 11.84 12.80 5.42
N ALA A 15 12.93 12.05 5.19
CA ALA A 15 12.85 10.65 4.79
C ALA A 15 12.16 9.78 5.86
N ARG A 16 12.47 9.99 7.14
CA ARG A 16 11.83 9.27 8.25
C ARG A 16 10.36 9.68 8.44
N ALA A 17 10.02 10.94 8.22
CA ALA A 17 8.63 11.40 8.26
C ALA A 17 7.79 10.74 7.15
N LEU A 18 8.35 10.59 5.94
CA LEU A 18 7.72 9.82 4.87
C LEU A 18 7.56 8.34 5.26
N ALA A 19 8.61 7.72 5.77
CA ALA A 19 8.53 6.33 6.24
C ALA A 19 7.46 6.15 7.33
N ALA A 20 7.38 7.06 8.31
CA ALA A 20 6.36 7.04 9.35
C ALA A 20 4.94 7.14 8.78
N ARG A 21 4.72 7.95 7.73
CA ARG A 21 3.43 8.01 7.03
C ARG A 21 3.06 6.69 6.38
N ILE A 22 4.03 6.03 5.72
CA ILE A 22 3.82 4.72 5.08
C ILE A 22 3.50 3.65 6.13
N LEU A 23 4.19 3.66 7.27
CA LEU A 23 4.02 2.69 8.35
C LEU A 23 2.65 2.76 9.04
N ARG A 24 1.87 3.83 8.83
CA ARG A 24 0.47 3.89 9.33
C ARG A 24 -0.50 3.05 8.51
N SER A 25 -0.11 2.64 7.30
CA SER A 25 -0.95 1.84 6.41
C SER A 25 -0.79 0.35 6.70
N ALA A 26 -1.81 -0.45 6.37
CA ALA A 26 -1.71 -1.91 6.43
C ALA A 26 -0.53 -2.39 5.55
N PRO A 27 0.38 -3.23 6.08
CA PRO A 27 1.59 -3.64 5.35
C PRO A 27 1.29 -4.27 3.99
N LEU A 28 0.27 -5.13 3.92
CA LEU A 28 -0.15 -5.79 2.69
C LEU A 28 -0.73 -4.80 1.67
N SER A 29 -1.41 -3.74 2.11
CA SER A 29 -1.93 -2.70 1.21
C SER A 29 -0.80 -1.95 0.51
N VAL A 30 0.25 -1.57 1.24
CA VAL A 30 1.42 -0.88 0.68
C VAL A 30 2.16 -1.80 -0.29
N ALA A 31 2.37 -3.07 0.10
CA ALA A 31 3.06 -4.05 -0.72
C ALA A 31 2.28 -4.35 -2.02
N ALA A 32 0.97 -4.57 -1.92
CA ALA A 32 0.10 -4.83 -3.05
C ALA A 32 0.03 -3.62 -3.99
N ALA A 33 -0.16 -2.40 -3.47
CA ALA A 33 -0.19 -1.19 -4.29
C ALA A 33 1.11 -1.02 -5.11
N LYS A 34 2.27 -1.25 -4.47
CA LYS A 34 3.57 -1.20 -5.15
C LYS A 34 3.73 -2.27 -6.23
N GLN A 35 3.30 -3.51 -5.96
CA GLN A 35 3.34 -4.57 -6.96
C GLN A 35 2.41 -4.24 -8.14
N THR A 36 1.19 -3.83 -7.85
CA THR A 36 0.19 -3.53 -8.86
C THR A 36 0.66 -2.41 -9.77
N ALA A 37 1.23 -1.33 -9.22
CA ALA A 37 1.80 -0.24 -10.03
C ALA A 37 2.88 -0.74 -11.00
N ARG A 38 3.85 -1.51 -10.51
CA ARG A 38 4.96 -2.05 -11.34
C ARG A 38 4.50 -3.02 -12.42
N MET A 39 3.51 -3.86 -12.12
CA MET A 39 2.98 -4.81 -13.11
C MET A 39 2.13 -4.11 -14.15
N ALA A 40 1.30 -3.14 -13.72
CA ALA A 40 0.43 -2.39 -14.61
C ALA A 40 1.19 -1.45 -15.56
N GLU A 41 2.40 -1.00 -15.21
CA GLU A 41 3.27 -0.19 -16.08
C GLU A 41 3.56 -0.84 -17.45
N HIS A 42 3.43 -2.15 -17.55
CA HIS A 42 3.73 -2.92 -18.76
C HIS A 42 2.48 -3.46 -19.47
N MET A 43 1.28 -3.06 -19.05
CA MET A 43 0.00 -3.61 -19.52
C MET A 43 -0.96 -2.50 -19.93
N GLY A 44 -1.89 -2.81 -20.84
CA GLY A 44 -3.06 -1.96 -21.06
C GLY A 44 -3.97 -1.93 -19.83
N LEU A 45 -4.73 -0.86 -19.62
CA LEU A 45 -5.63 -0.73 -18.45
C LEU A 45 -6.61 -1.91 -18.32
N ALA A 46 -7.27 -2.29 -19.42
CA ALA A 46 -8.24 -3.39 -19.43
C ALA A 46 -7.59 -4.75 -19.13
N GLU A 47 -6.40 -4.98 -19.68
CA GLU A 47 -5.60 -6.18 -19.45
C GLU A 47 -5.14 -6.27 -17.98
N SER A 48 -4.58 -5.19 -17.44
CA SER A 48 -4.15 -5.10 -16.05
C SER A 48 -5.31 -5.38 -15.08
N TYR A 49 -6.48 -4.81 -15.35
CA TYR A 49 -7.68 -5.07 -14.55
C TYR A 49 -8.13 -6.54 -14.64
N ALA A 50 -8.16 -7.12 -15.84
CA ALA A 50 -8.52 -8.52 -16.05
C ALA A 50 -7.54 -9.48 -15.34
N ALA A 51 -6.24 -9.22 -15.46
CA ALA A 51 -5.20 -10.01 -14.80
C ALA A 51 -5.27 -9.90 -13.26
N MET A 52 -5.54 -8.72 -12.72
CA MET A 52 -5.78 -8.54 -11.28
C MET A 52 -6.99 -9.36 -10.81
N ARG A 53 -8.11 -9.32 -11.55
CA ARG A 53 -9.32 -10.10 -11.25
C ARG A 53 -9.14 -11.61 -11.41
N ALA A 54 -8.27 -12.04 -12.32
CA ALA A 54 -7.89 -13.45 -12.50
C ALA A 54 -6.95 -13.97 -11.38
N GLY A 55 -6.49 -13.11 -10.47
CA GLY A 55 -5.60 -13.49 -9.38
C GLY A 55 -4.12 -13.51 -9.76
N ASN A 56 -3.74 -12.92 -10.90
CA ASN A 56 -2.34 -12.87 -11.34
C ASN A 56 -1.49 -11.88 -10.53
N PHE A 57 -2.09 -11.17 -9.57
CA PHE A 57 -1.46 -10.21 -8.68
C PHE A 57 -1.45 -10.80 -7.26
N PRO A 58 -0.46 -11.63 -6.90
CA PRO A 58 -0.47 -12.43 -5.67
C PRO A 58 -0.59 -11.61 -4.39
N LEU A 59 0.04 -10.42 -4.29
CA LEU A 59 -0.12 -9.58 -3.09
C LEU A 59 -1.48 -8.91 -3.04
N PHE A 60 -2.11 -8.63 -4.17
CA PHE A 60 -3.49 -8.14 -4.19
C PHE A 60 -4.46 -9.22 -3.68
N LYS A 61 -4.25 -10.48 -4.10
CA LYS A 61 -5.01 -11.61 -3.56
C LYS A 61 -4.82 -11.75 -2.05
N LEU A 62 -3.57 -11.77 -1.58
CA LEU A 62 -3.25 -11.87 -0.16
C LEU A 62 -3.84 -10.70 0.64
N LEU A 63 -3.79 -9.47 0.12
CA LEU A 63 -4.43 -8.31 0.72
C LEU A 63 -5.93 -8.54 0.93
N ILE A 64 -6.67 -8.96 -0.10
CA ILE A 64 -8.12 -9.13 -0.02
C ILE A 64 -8.51 -10.24 0.96
N GLU A 65 -7.68 -11.27 1.09
CA GLU A 65 -7.90 -12.41 1.99
C GLU A 65 -7.41 -12.16 3.43
N SER A 66 -6.76 -11.01 3.69
CA SER A 66 -6.10 -10.71 4.97
C SER A 66 -7.04 -10.33 6.12
N GLU A 67 -6.58 -10.51 7.36
CA GLU A 67 -7.25 -9.98 8.55
C GLU A 67 -7.32 -8.44 8.50
N ASP A 68 -6.31 -7.80 7.91
CA ASP A 68 -6.22 -6.35 7.76
C ASP A 68 -7.32 -5.78 6.84
N ALA A 69 -7.79 -6.56 5.86
CA ALA A 69 -8.92 -6.18 4.99
C ALA A 69 -10.23 -6.03 5.76
N LEU A 70 -10.39 -6.77 6.86
CA LEU A 70 -11.54 -6.66 7.76
C LEU A 70 -11.31 -5.58 8.83
N GLU A 71 -10.09 -5.47 9.34
CA GLU A 71 -9.73 -4.51 10.39
C GLU A 71 -9.86 -3.05 9.93
N GLY A 72 -9.44 -2.73 8.70
CA GLY A 72 -9.48 -1.34 8.20
C GLY A 72 -10.89 -0.73 8.24
N PRO A 73 -11.90 -1.37 7.60
CA PRO A 73 -13.28 -0.92 7.68
C PRO A 73 -13.81 -0.90 9.11
N ARG A 74 -13.48 -1.91 9.94
CA ARG A 74 -13.93 -1.98 11.34
C ARG A 74 -13.40 -0.81 12.16
N ALA A 75 -12.10 -0.54 12.11
CA ALA A 75 -11.47 0.56 12.83
C ALA A 75 -12.04 1.93 12.41
N ALA A 76 -12.35 2.08 11.12
CA ALA A 76 -13.00 3.29 10.60
C ALA A 76 -14.42 3.48 11.17
N VAL A 77 -15.24 2.43 11.21
CA VAL A 77 -16.58 2.45 11.81
C VAL A 77 -16.51 2.74 13.32
N GLU A 78 -15.55 2.11 14.01
CA GLU A 78 -15.32 2.26 15.45
C GLU A 78 -14.60 3.57 15.82
N LYS A 79 -14.17 4.38 14.83
CA LYS A 79 -13.43 5.64 15.00
C LYS A 79 -12.17 5.51 15.87
N ARG A 80 -11.42 4.42 15.67
CA ARG A 80 -10.15 4.17 16.34
C ARG A 80 -9.05 3.91 15.33
N ASP A 81 -7.81 3.96 15.79
CA ASP A 81 -6.69 3.52 14.97
C ASP A 81 -6.76 2.01 14.71
N PRO A 82 -6.44 1.57 13.48
CA PRO A 82 -6.41 0.16 13.13
C PRO A 82 -5.19 -0.56 13.72
N VAL A 83 -5.36 -1.82 14.07
CA VAL A 83 -4.28 -2.69 14.54
C VAL A 83 -3.92 -3.68 13.43
N TRP A 84 -2.93 -3.32 12.64
CA TRP A 84 -2.46 -4.12 11.51
C TRP A 84 -1.67 -5.35 11.96
N LYS A 85 -1.96 -6.49 11.35
CA LYS A 85 -1.29 -7.78 11.60
C LYS A 85 -0.43 -8.24 10.45
N GLY A 86 -0.59 -7.65 9.26
CA GLY A 86 0.20 -7.97 8.06
C GLY A 86 -0.04 -9.37 7.51
N ARG A 87 -1.22 -9.94 7.76
CA ARG A 87 -1.62 -11.28 7.33
C ARG A 87 -3.12 -11.34 7.11
#